data_AF-A0A0P7U1E5-F1
#
_entry.id   AF-A0A0P7U1E5-F1
#
_cell.length_a   1.000
_cell.length_b   1.000
_cell.length_c   1.000
_cell.angle_alpha   90.00
_cell.angle_beta   90.00
_cell.angle_gamma   90.00
#
_symmetry.space_group_name_H-M   'P 1'
#
loop_
_entity.id
_entity.type
_entity.pdbx_description
1 polymer ?
#
loop_
_entity_poly.entity_id
_entity_poly.type
_entity_poly.pdbx_seq_one_letter_code
_entity_poly.pdbx_strand_id
1 'polypeptide(L)'
;FSGEVQTKGYVDRDGTGHCISPLYETGWIPFEVSTDDGVTYSMQGTWVSVFPGWVDPGLKVTLVNLTQWQYYGTPNVAGALRMMWNTSHMRADQVNVELWGYRETGGNLILIHGCQNGSIFNLWERTFLIMAHLASSPNQQRKLSQRGTLEVLECAQVPIQMTHGAFRQDSAAWALERCLDWDRLERRLGSFLNETIDCPCTLAQALADTARFHRDYGCDIMTGSVCTYHPGCVHCIRAIQASLKYGAGQQCCYDSAGDLVLTGDSVGGSTPDRGHVWGSPPYRRPPRVPGLSHWLYDVISFYYCCLWSDSCHYYFTHRPSSDCRSYKVPMAGVVFGNLHFITFNGTEYTLNGEGEFYLVCSDKGLTVQGRTEPVKLENGTLKKATRLAALAMKENTSDVIEVRFSSQQTHLEVLRNQQVLSFLQRGWVDLKGVLLFSSELKNITVMFPSGAGIEVRASGASMTATVLLPWS
;
A
#
# COMPACT_ATOMS: atom_id res chain seq x y z
N PHE A 1 17.78 10.81 7.66
CA PHE A 1 16.80 9.70 7.70
C PHE A 1 17.54 8.38 7.52
N SER A 2 17.37 7.47 8.48
CA SER A 2 18.03 6.15 8.55
C SER A 2 19.55 6.18 8.28
N GLY A 3 20.23 7.26 8.68
CA GLY A 3 21.67 7.44 8.45
C GLY A 3 22.14 7.62 7.00
N GLU A 4 21.25 7.52 6.01
CA GLU A 4 21.64 7.43 4.58
C GLU A 4 21.10 8.59 3.73
N VAL A 5 19.92 9.13 4.08
CA VAL A 5 19.27 10.19 3.30
C VAL A 5 19.31 11.49 4.08
N GLN A 6 19.93 12.50 3.48
CA GLN A 6 19.95 13.87 3.96
C GLN A 6 19.00 14.73 3.12
N THR A 7 18.13 15.48 3.79
CA THR A 7 17.27 16.48 3.18
C THR A 7 17.44 17.80 3.93
N LYS A 8 17.34 18.92 3.22
CA LYS A 8 17.41 20.24 3.85
C LYS A 8 16.00 20.67 4.25
N GLY A 9 15.80 20.91 5.53
CA GLY A 9 14.60 21.56 6.06
C GLY A 9 14.74 23.08 6.13
N TYR A 10 13.72 23.73 6.67
CA TYR A 10 13.77 25.14 7.08
C TYR A 10 13.06 25.31 8.43
N VAL A 11 13.40 26.38 9.15
CA VAL A 11 12.69 26.78 10.37
C VAL A 11 11.82 27.98 10.03
N ASP A 12 10.55 27.94 10.41
CA ASP A 12 9.64 29.06 10.19
C ASP A 12 9.84 30.18 11.22
N ARG A 13 9.07 31.26 11.07
CA ARG A 13 9.16 32.44 11.95
C ARG A 13 8.76 32.15 13.40
N ASP A 14 7.99 31.08 13.61
CA ASP A 14 7.50 30.66 14.93
C ASP A 14 8.48 29.67 15.58
N GLY A 15 9.62 29.37 14.94
CA GLY A 15 10.65 28.46 15.43
C GLY A 15 10.35 26.98 15.14
N THR A 16 9.35 26.68 14.33
CA THR A 16 9.00 25.29 13.98
C THR A 16 9.85 24.81 12.80
N GLY A 17 10.50 23.66 12.96
CA GLY A 17 11.25 23.01 11.89
C GLY A 17 10.34 22.27 10.90
N HIS A 18 10.58 22.46 9.61
CA HIS A 18 9.88 21.85 8.49
C HIS A 18 10.87 21.09 7.62
N CYS A 19 10.59 19.83 7.31
CA CYS A 19 11.45 18.98 6.49
C CYS A 19 10.59 18.22 5.46
N ILE A 20 11.07 18.11 4.22
CA ILE A 20 10.42 17.27 3.21
C ILE A 20 10.83 15.81 3.49
N SER A 21 9.85 14.97 3.81
CA SER A 21 10.08 13.55 4.06
C SER A 21 10.50 12.83 2.76
N PRO A 22 11.59 12.06 2.76
CA PRO A 22 11.96 11.24 1.60
C PRO A 22 10.97 10.06 1.45
N LEU A 23 10.14 10.09 0.41
CA LEU A 23 9.09 9.08 0.12
C LEU A 23 9.63 7.76 -0.46
N TYR A 24 10.72 7.23 0.10
CA TYR A 24 11.44 6.09 -0.49
C TYR A 24 11.25 4.77 0.24
N GLU A 25 10.58 4.79 1.39
CA GLU A 25 10.31 3.63 2.24
C GLU A 25 9.03 3.84 3.06
N THR A 26 8.44 2.75 3.51
CA THR A 26 7.28 2.71 4.41
C THR A 26 7.67 2.21 5.80
N GLY A 27 6.82 2.46 6.78
CA GLY A 27 7.02 2.05 8.17
C GLY A 27 7.76 3.09 9.01
N TRP A 28 8.34 2.64 10.12
CA TRP A 28 9.03 3.51 11.07
C TRP A 28 10.43 3.90 10.59
N ILE A 29 10.63 5.19 10.36
CA ILE A 29 11.88 5.77 9.88
C ILE A 29 12.53 6.56 11.00
N PRO A 30 13.71 6.15 11.50
CA PRO A 30 14.49 6.97 12.40
C PRO A 30 15.05 8.18 11.65
N PHE A 31 15.05 9.34 12.29
CA PHE A 31 15.67 10.54 11.74
C PHE A 31 16.49 11.25 12.80
N GLU A 32 17.47 12.00 12.31
CA GLU A 32 18.33 12.86 13.11
C GLU A 32 18.29 14.25 12.49
N VAL A 33 18.37 15.28 13.33
CA VAL A 33 18.29 16.69 12.93
C VAL A 33 19.62 17.37 13.24
N SER A 34 20.12 18.09 12.24
CA SER A 34 21.28 18.97 12.35
C SER A 34 20.84 20.42 12.16
N THR A 35 21.39 21.32 12.98
CA THR A 35 21.18 22.78 12.89
C THR A 35 22.43 23.53 12.42
N ASP A 36 23.51 22.80 12.12
CA ASP A 36 24.84 23.32 11.76
C ASP A 36 25.32 22.75 10.42
N ASP A 37 24.41 22.65 9.45
CA ASP A 37 24.67 22.18 8.08
C ASP A 37 25.29 20.76 8.00
N GLY A 38 24.89 19.87 8.90
CA GLY A 38 25.26 18.45 8.88
C GLY A 38 26.57 18.14 9.63
N VAL A 39 27.11 19.10 10.40
CA VAL A 39 28.31 18.88 11.20
C VAL A 39 27.99 18.06 12.45
N THR A 40 26.89 18.37 13.15
CA THR A 40 26.42 17.62 14.31
C THR A 40 24.92 17.30 14.24
N TYR A 41 24.55 16.15 14.79
CA TYR A 41 23.17 15.66 14.85
C TYR A 41 22.74 15.51 16.31
N SER A 42 22.30 16.61 16.91
CA SER A 42 22.02 16.70 18.35
C SER A 42 20.60 16.27 18.75
N MET A 43 19.71 16.11 17.78
CA MET A 43 18.33 15.67 18.01
C MET A 43 18.00 14.45 17.14
N GLN A 44 17.19 13.55 17.68
CA GLN A 44 16.73 12.35 16.98
C GLN A 44 15.26 12.08 17.28
N GLY A 45 14.60 11.38 16.36
CA GLY A 45 13.20 11.00 16.49
C GLY A 45 12.84 9.84 15.57
N THR A 46 11.56 9.50 15.55
CA THR A 46 11.03 8.50 14.63
C THR A 46 9.76 9.03 13.99
N TRP A 47 9.63 8.77 12.70
CA TRP A 47 8.50 9.15 11.85
C TRP A 47 7.86 7.87 11.29
N VAL A 48 6.53 7.84 11.11
CA VAL A 48 5.86 6.73 10.43
C VAL A 48 5.53 7.16 9.00
N SER A 49 6.14 6.49 8.03
CA SER A 49 5.83 6.66 6.61
C SER A 49 4.74 5.68 6.19
N VAL A 50 3.63 6.20 5.66
CA VAL A 50 2.51 5.38 5.18
C VAL A 50 2.46 5.48 3.67
N PHE A 51 2.27 4.34 3.00
CA PHE A 51 2.06 4.31 1.55
C PHE A 51 0.83 5.15 1.19
N PRO A 52 0.88 6.06 0.19
CA PRO A 52 -0.25 6.92 -0.17
C PRO A 52 -1.56 6.14 -0.44
N GLY A 53 -1.47 4.97 -1.06
CA GLY A 53 -2.64 4.12 -1.31
C GLY A 53 -3.33 3.60 -0.05
N TRP A 54 -2.63 3.55 1.10
CA TRP A 54 -3.15 3.07 2.39
C TRP A 54 -3.79 4.16 3.25
N VAL A 55 -3.62 5.42 2.88
CA VAL A 55 -4.18 6.56 3.61
C VAL A 55 -5.72 6.52 3.56
N ASP A 56 -6.40 7.03 4.59
CA ASP A 56 -7.87 7.10 4.60
C ASP A 56 -8.38 7.91 3.39
N PRO A 57 -9.42 7.43 2.66
CA PRO A 57 -9.95 8.14 1.49
C PRO A 57 -10.35 9.60 1.74
N GLY A 58 -10.75 9.94 2.97
CA GLY A 58 -11.09 11.32 3.36
C GLY A 58 -9.90 12.27 3.41
N LEU A 59 -8.67 11.75 3.40
CA LEU A 59 -7.43 12.53 3.36
C LEU A 59 -6.83 12.59 1.94
N LYS A 60 -7.40 11.85 0.98
CA LYS A 60 -6.88 11.74 -0.38
C LYS A 60 -7.26 12.93 -1.26
N VAL A 61 -6.35 13.28 -2.17
CA VAL A 61 -6.56 14.18 -3.30
C VAL A 61 -7.14 13.38 -4.46
N THR A 62 -8.34 13.76 -4.91
CA THR A 62 -9.02 13.11 -6.03
C THR A 62 -8.89 13.94 -7.30
N LEU A 63 -8.46 13.31 -8.40
CA LEU A 63 -8.47 13.92 -9.73
C LEU A 63 -9.88 13.85 -10.32
N VAL A 64 -10.43 15.00 -10.74
CA VAL A 64 -11.85 15.08 -11.15
C VAL A 64 -12.12 14.36 -12.47
N ASN A 65 -11.26 14.54 -13.46
CA ASN A 65 -11.39 13.91 -14.77
C ASN A 65 -10.08 13.22 -15.16
N LEU A 66 -9.92 11.97 -14.75
CA LEU A 66 -8.71 11.17 -14.99
C LEU A 66 -8.34 11.13 -16.46
N THR A 67 -9.30 10.94 -17.37
CA THR A 67 -9.05 10.93 -18.81
C THR A 67 -8.48 12.27 -19.29
N GLN A 68 -9.04 13.40 -18.84
CA GLN A 68 -8.49 14.70 -19.18
C GLN A 68 -7.06 14.88 -18.67
N TRP A 69 -6.75 14.38 -17.46
CA TRP A 69 -5.39 14.40 -16.90
C TRP A 69 -4.42 13.52 -17.72
N GLN A 70 -4.85 12.34 -18.16
CA GLN A 70 -4.03 11.39 -18.91
C GLN A 70 -3.72 11.85 -20.33
N TYR A 71 -4.68 12.48 -21.00
CA TYR A 71 -4.57 12.87 -22.42
C TYR A 71 -4.35 14.37 -22.59
N TYR A 72 -4.02 15.10 -21.52
CA TYR A 72 -3.95 16.55 -21.56
C TYR A 72 -2.94 17.07 -22.60
N GLY A 73 -3.38 17.99 -23.46
CA GLY A 73 -2.55 18.59 -24.49
C GLY A 73 -2.50 17.82 -25.82
N THR A 74 -3.16 16.66 -25.90
CA THR A 74 -3.45 15.98 -27.18
C THR A 74 -4.57 16.71 -27.93
N PRO A 75 -4.80 16.45 -29.23
CA PRO A 75 -5.88 17.07 -29.98
C PRO A 75 -7.23 16.87 -29.28
N ASN A 76 -8.00 17.95 -29.13
CA ASN A 76 -9.32 17.97 -28.47
C ASN A 76 -9.33 17.79 -26.93
N VAL A 77 -8.17 17.62 -26.27
CA VAL A 77 -8.10 17.50 -24.81
C VAL A 77 -7.35 18.70 -24.23
N ALA A 78 -8.13 19.71 -23.80
CA ALA A 78 -7.62 20.96 -23.25
C ALA A 78 -8.45 21.41 -22.02
N GLY A 79 -8.25 22.65 -21.59
CA GLY A 79 -9.02 23.29 -20.53
C GLY A 79 -8.41 23.16 -19.13
N ALA A 80 -9.25 23.34 -18.12
CA ALA A 80 -8.85 23.34 -16.72
C ALA A 80 -8.68 21.91 -16.19
N LEU A 81 -7.49 21.58 -15.71
CA LEU A 81 -7.26 20.37 -14.93
C LEU A 81 -7.64 20.58 -13.47
N ARG A 82 -8.57 19.77 -12.98
CA ARG A 82 -9.17 19.90 -11.64
C ARG A 82 -8.81 18.71 -10.75
N MET A 83 -8.51 19.01 -9.49
CA MET A 83 -8.37 18.07 -8.39
C MET A 83 -9.16 18.59 -7.19
N MET A 84 -9.57 17.70 -6.28
CA MET A 84 -10.32 18.00 -5.07
C MET A 84 -9.68 17.33 -3.86
N TRP A 85 -9.82 17.93 -2.69
CA TRP A 85 -9.37 17.37 -1.41
C TRP A 85 -10.29 17.86 -0.29
N ASN A 86 -10.23 17.21 0.87
CA ASN A 86 -11.00 17.62 2.03
C ASN A 86 -10.24 18.66 2.86
N THR A 87 -10.77 19.89 2.94
CA THR A 87 -10.13 21.00 3.64
C THR A 87 -10.30 20.94 5.16
N SER A 88 -11.23 20.14 5.70
CA SER A 88 -11.46 20.05 7.15
C SER A 88 -10.27 19.50 7.94
N HIS A 89 -9.35 18.83 7.27
CA HIS A 89 -8.15 18.24 7.87
C HIS A 89 -6.92 19.14 7.77
N MET A 90 -7.00 20.27 7.05
CA MET A 90 -5.88 21.18 6.86
C MET A 90 -5.93 22.30 7.90
N ARG A 91 -4.87 22.43 8.71
CA ARG A 91 -4.70 23.52 9.69
C ARG A 91 -3.91 24.72 9.12
N ALA A 92 -4.10 24.99 7.84
CA ALA A 92 -3.51 26.14 7.14
C ALA A 92 -4.64 26.88 6.41
N ASP A 93 -4.41 28.08 5.90
CA ASP A 93 -5.38 28.78 5.02
C ASP A 93 -4.99 28.65 3.54
N GLN A 94 -3.78 28.16 3.28
CA GLN A 94 -3.18 28.03 1.96
C GLN A 94 -2.45 26.70 1.81
N VAL A 95 -2.34 26.22 0.57
CA VAL A 95 -1.57 25.03 0.21
C VAL A 95 -0.55 25.37 -0.87
N ASN A 96 0.64 24.79 -0.76
CA ASN A 96 1.65 24.81 -1.81
C ASN A 96 1.54 23.52 -2.63
N VAL A 97 1.46 23.65 -3.95
CA VAL A 97 1.41 22.50 -4.87
C VAL A 97 2.70 22.47 -5.68
N GLU A 98 3.44 21.37 -5.55
CA GLU A 98 4.73 21.17 -6.20
C GLU A 98 4.68 19.98 -7.17
N LEU A 99 5.39 20.11 -8.29
CA LEU A 99 5.54 19.04 -9.27
C LEU A 99 6.92 18.40 -9.14
N TRP A 100 6.93 17.11 -8.86
CA TRP A 100 8.14 16.30 -8.72
C TRP A 100 8.24 15.31 -9.88
N GLY A 101 9.41 15.27 -10.51
CA GLY A 101 9.81 14.26 -11.48
C GLY A 101 10.64 13.17 -10.82
N TYR A 102 10.66 12.00 -11.46
CA TYR A 102 11.26 10.79 -10.92
C TYR A 102 12.15 10.09 -11.95
N ARG A 103 13.32 9.61 -11.53
CA ARG A 103 14.21 8.80 -12.36
C ARG A 103 14.92 7.73 -11.54
N GLU A 104 14.95 6.51 -12.07
CA GLU A 104 15.76 5.39 -11.57
C GLU A 104 16.93 5.12 -12.53
N THR A 105 18.16 5.03 -12.02
CA THR A 105 19.36 4.71 -12.83
C THR A 105 20.26 3.72 -12.11
N GLY A 106 20.45 2.52 -12.69
CA GLY A 106 21.56 1.62 -12.36
C GLY A 106 21.82 1.36 -10.88
N GLY A 107 20.77 1.32 -10.05
CA GLY A 107 20.85 1.10 -8.60
C GLY A 107 20.60 2.34 -7.72
N ASN A 108 20.55 3.54 -8.32
CA ASN A 108 20.31 4.80 -7.62
C ASN A 108 18.96 5.41 -7.99
N LEU A 109 18.37 6.09 -7.01
CA LEU A 109 17.15 6.86 -7.15
C LEU A 109 17.50 8.35 -7.23
N ILE A 110 16.93 9.05 -8.22
CA ILE A 110 17.10 10.50 -8.39
C ILE A 110 15.72 11.16 -8.46
N LEU A 111 15.38 11.96 -7.45
CA LEU A 111 14.27 12.91 -7.54
C LEU A 111 14.70 14.10 -8.37
N ILE A 112 13.89 14.45 -9.36
CA ILE A 112 14.09 15.62 -10.21
C ILE A 112 13.00 16.61 -9.84
N HIS A 113 13.33 17.71 -9.17
CA HIS A 113 12.31 18.73 -8.90
C HIS A 113 11.88 19.40 -10.21
N GLY A 114 10.58 19.31 -10.53
CA GLY A 114 10.04 19.60 -11.87
C GLY A 114 9.49 21.01 -12.07
N CYS A 115 9.32 21.81 -11.03
CA CYS A 115 8.88 23.20 -11.18
C CYS A 115 9.40 24.12 -10.06
N GLN A 116 10.05 25.22 -10.43
CA GLN A 116 10.57 26.24 -9.48
C GLN A 116 9.52 27.30 -9.08
N ASN A 117 8.32 27.28 -9.68
CA ASN A 117 7.22 28.18 -9.34
C ASN A 117 6.07 27.39 -8.71
N GLY A 118 6.24 27.00 -7.43
CA GLY A 118 5.10 26.58 -6.60
C GLY A 118 4.06 27.68 -6.61
N SER A 119 2.82 27.34 -6.96
CA SER A 119 1.72 28.28 -6.92
C SER A 119 1.05 28.14 -5.55
N ILE A 120 0.95 29.24 -4.81
CA ILE A 120 0.30 29.30 -3.49
C ILE A 120 -1.20 29.54 -3.73
N PHE A 121 -2.06 28.66 -3.22
CA PHE A 121 -3.52 28.76 -3.38
C PHE A 121 -4.24 28.84 -2.05
N ASN A 122 -5.39 29.52 -2.03
CA ASN A 122 -6.25 29.61 -0.85
C ASN A 122 -7.19 28.41 -0.74
N LEU A 123 -7.45 27.94 0.49
CA LEU A 123 -8.26 26.72 0.73
C LEU A 123 -9.74 26.81 0.33
N TRP A 124 -10.32 28.00 0.16
CA TRP A 124 -11.69 28.13 -0.35
C TRP A 124 -11.83 27.79 -1.84
N GLU A 125 -10.72 27.77 -2.59
CA GLU A 125 -10.69 27.30 -3.98
C GLU A 125 -10.67 25.77 -4.01
N ARG A 126 -11.85 25.14 -4.06
CA ARG A 126 -12.01 23.67 -4.17
C ARG A 126 -11.62 23.10 -5.54
N THR A 127 -10.93 23.88 -6.37
CA THR A 127 -10.70 23.57 -7.77
C THR A 127 -9.39 24.18 -8.24
N PHE A 128 -8.47 23.31 -8.65
CA PHE A 128 -7.24 23.72 -9.31
C PHE A 128 -7.50 24.06 -10.79
N LEU A 129 -6.69 24.96 -11.35
CA LEU A 129 -6.61 25.28 -12.79
C LEU A 129 -5.13 25.25 -13.21
N ILE A 130 -4.63 24.15 -13.78
CA ILE A 130 -3.31 24.16 -14.43
C ILE A 130 -3.49 24.89 -15.76
N MET A 131 -3.10 26.16 -15.84
CA MET A 131 -2.80 26.78 -17.13
C MET A 131 -1.42 26.30 -17.57
N ALA A 132 -1.38 25.28 -18.42
CA ALA A 132 -0.14 24.63 -18.85
C ALA A 132 0.70 25.52 -19.79
N HIS A 133 1.41 26.48 -19.21
CA HIS A 133 2.63 27.04 -19.80
C HIS A 133 3.82 26.65 -18.92
N LEU A 134 4.28 25.41 -19.07
CA LEU A 134 5.46 24.89 -18.40
C LEU A 134 6.64 24.94 -19.37
N ALA A 135 7.45 25.99 -19.25
CA ALA A 135 8.79 26.06 -19.84
C ALA A 135 9.81 25.67 -18.76
N SER A 136 10.61 24.64 -19.02
CA SER A 136 11.72 24.23 -18.15
C SER A 136 12.86 25.25 -18.24
N SER A 137 13.15 26.00 -17.18
CA SER A 137 14.40 26.76 -17.03
C SER A 137 15.31 26.03 -16.03
N PRO A 138 16.60 25.77 -16.34
CA PRO A 138 17.47 24.95 -15.49
C PRO A 138 18.01 25.64 -14.21
N ASN A 139 17.90 26.96 -14.05
CA ASN A 139 18.74 27.66 -13.07
C ASN A 139 18.01 28.82 -12.35
N GLN A 140 17.28 28.54 -11.26
CA GLN A 140 17.06 29.51 -10.17
C GLN A 140 16.48 28.86 -8.90
N GLN A 141 17.32 28.66 -7.88
CA GLN A 141 16.85 28.36 -6.52
C GLN A 141 16.35 29.65 -5.87
N ARG A 142 15.03 29.81 -5.71
CA ARG A 142 14.44 30.78 -4.78
C ARG A 142 13.31 30.12 -3.98
N LYS A 143 13.36 30.34 -2.66
CA LYS A 143 12.49 29.78 -1.62
C LYS A 143 11.14 30.49 -1.59
N LEU A 144 10.07 29.75 -1.30
CA LEU A 144 8.77 30.28 -0.88
C LEU A 144 8.40 29.74 0.50
N SER A 145 7.87 30.63 1.33
CA SER A 145 7.48 30.41 2.73
C SER A 145 5.96 30.33 2.86
N GLN A 146 5.42 29.46 3.72
CA GLN A 146 4.64 29.82 4.92
C GLN A 146 3.85 28.63 5.51
N ARG A 147 3.75 28.70 6.84
CA ARG A 147 2.84 28.07 7.83
C ARG A 147 1.96 26.90 7.37
N GLY A 148 2.23 25.77 8.00
CA GLY A 148 1.39 24.58 8.00
C GLY A 148 2.30 23.36 8.12
N THR A 149 2.07 22.51 9.12
CA THR A 149 2.70 21.20 9.20
C THR A 149 2.42 20.49 7.86
N LEU A 150 3.45 20.29 7.05
CA LEU A 150 3.32 19.63 5.76
C LEU A 150 3.14 18.13 6.01
N GLU A 151 1.93 17.72 6.40
CA GLU A 151 1.47 16.38 6.08
C GLU A 151 1.40 16.34 4.55
N VAL A 152 2.32 15.59 3.93
CA VAL A 152 2.18 15.24 2.51
C VAL A 152 0.95 14.36 2.42
N LEU A 153 -0.21 15.00 2.20
CA LEU A 153 -1.51 14.32 2.25
C LEU A 153 -1.68 13.34 1.10
N GLU A 154 -1.09 13.60 -0.07
CA GLU A 154 -0.95 12.58 -1.12
C GLU A 154 0.00 13.03 -2.25
N CYS A 155 0.64 12.05 -2.92
CA CYS A 155 1.18 12.23 -4.27
C CYS A 155 0.20 11.62 -5.27
N ALA A 156 -0.53 12.44 -6.02
CA ALA A 156 -1.24 11.96 -7.20
C ALA A 156 -0.20 11.65 -8.30
N GLN A 157 0.01 10.37 -8.59
CA GLN A 157 0.85 9.95 -9.71
C GLN A 157 0.06 10.16 -11.00
N VAL A 158 0.42 11.19 -11.76
CA VAL A 158 -0.18 11.49 -13.05
C VAL A 158 0.91 11.38 -14.12
N PRO A 159 0.64 10.69 -15.24
CA PRO A 159 1.58 10.70 -16.35
C PRO A 159 1.48 12.06 -17.04
N ILE A 160 2.32 13.00 -16.62
CA ILE A 160 2.35 14.35 -17.19
C ILE A 160 3.29 14.34 -18.40
N GLN A 161 2.78 13.90 -19.54
CA GLN A 161 3.44 14.00 -20.86
C GLN A 161 3.27 15.40 -21.50
N MET A 162 2.71 16.34 -20.73
CA MET A 162 2.10 17.57 -21.23
C MET A 162 3.03 18.45 -22.04
N THR A 163 4.36 18.35 -21.94
CA THR A 163 5.30 19.23 -22.66
C THR A 163 5.94 18.58 -23.87
N HIS A 164 5.73 17.28 -24.12
CA HIS A 164 6.40 16.59 -25.22
C HIS A 164 5.68 16.87 -26.55
N GLY A 165 6.31 17.69 -27.40
CA GLY A 165 5.72 18.10 -28.69
C GLY A 165 5.26 16.93 -29.55
N ALA A 166 6.03 15.83 -29.59
CA ALA A 166 5.66 14.63 -30.34
C ALA A 166 4.41 13.92 -29.78
N PHE A 167 4.25 13.86 -28.44
CA PHE A 167 3.05 13.26 -27.82
C PHE A 167 1.79 14.09 -28.14
N ARG A 168 1.91 15.42 -28.18
CA ARG A 168 0.80 16.30 -28.55
C ARG A 168 0.42 16.21 -30.02
N GLN A 169 1.36 15.87 -30.91
CA GLN A 169 1.13 15.74 -32.35
C GLN A 169 0.50 14.40 -32.69
N ASP A 170 1.11 13.31 -32.21
CA ASP A 170 0.64 11.94 -32.42
C ASP A 170 0.98 11.11 -31.18
N SER A 171 0.02 11.04 -30.25
CA SER A 171 0.18 10.32 -29.00
C SER A 171 0.37 8.81 -29.22
N ALA A 172 -0.22 8.25 -30.27
CA ALA A 172 -0.20 6.82 -30.53
C ALA A 172 1.13 6.36 -31.10
N ALA A 173 1.67 7.08 -32.10
CA ALA A 173 3.00 6.79 -32.64
C ALA A 173 4.10 6.97 -31.58
N TRP A 174 4.01 8.05 -30.78
CA TRP A 174 4.94 8.30 -29.69
C TRP A 174 4.86 7.19 -28.62
N ALA A 175 3.66 6.76 -28.24
CA ALA A 175 3.45 5.71 -27.25
C ALA A 175 3.96 4.35 -27.74
N LEU A 176 3.75 4.03 -29.02
CA LEU A 176 4.32 2.83 -29.64
C LEU A 176 5.85 2.81 -29.55
N GLU A 177 6.52 3.92 -29.89
CA GLU A 177 7.99 4.00 -29.79
C GLU A 177 8.46 3.72 -28.35
N ARG A 178 7.80 4.31 -27.35
CA ARG A 178 8.11 4.06 -25.93
C ARG A 178 7.81 2.64 -25.49
N CYS A 179 6.74 2.03 -25.98
CA CYS A 179 6.42 0.63 -25.73
C CYS A 179 7.53 -0.30 -26.27
N LEU A 180 8.02 -0.05 -27.48
CA LEU A 180 9.11 -0.83 -28.08
C LEU A 180 10.44 -0.64 -27.34
N ASP A 181 10.74 0.58 -26.86
CA ASP A 181 11.91 0.84 -26.02
C ASP A 181 11.82 0.05 -24.70
N TRP A 182 10.65 0.03 -24.07
CA TRP A 182 10.37 -0.74 -22.86
C TRP A 182 10.49 -2.25 -23.09
N ASP A 183 9.93 -2.79 -24.18
CA ASP A 183 10.05 -4.21 -24.55
C ASP A 183 11.53 -4.62 -24.71
N ARG A 184 12.34 -3.80 -25.40
CA ARG A 184 13.78 -4.06 -25.54
C ARG A 184 14.52 -4.05 -24.20
N LEU A 185 14.11 -3.21 -23.25
CA LEU A 185 14.65 -3.19 -21.89
C LEU A 185 14.27 -4.46 -21.12
N GLU A 186 13.00 -4.83 -21.10
CA GLU A 186 12.48 -6.01 -20.40
C GLU A 186 13.17 -7.30 -20.85
N ARG A 187 13.42 -7.46 -22.16
CA ARG A 187 14.18 -8.61 -22.71
C ARG A 187 15.61 -8.74 -22.17
N ARG A 188 16.20 -7.66 -21.64
CA ARG A 188 17.54 -7.64 -21.05
C ARG A 188 17.52 -7.85 -19.53
N LEU A 189 16.38 -7.63 -18.90
CA LEU A 189 16.22 -7.79 -17.45
C LEU A 189 15.95 -9.27 -17.10
N GLY A 190 16.30 -9.65 -15.87
CA GLY A 190 15.95 -10.98 -15.37
C GLY A 190 14.44 -11.14 -15.23
N SER A 191 13.95 -12.36 -15.55
CA SER A 191 12.57 -12.75 -15.27
C SER A 191 12.36 -12.89 -13.76
N PHE A 192 11.19 -12.42 -13.29
CA PHE A 192 10.75 -12.47 -11.90
C PHE A 192 9.52 -13.39 -11.70
N LEU A 193 8.98 -13.93 -12.80
CA LEU A 193 7.71 -14.64 -12.85
C LEU A 193 7.69 -15.94 -12.02
N ASN A 194 8.86 -16.51 -11.72
CA ASN A 194 8.96 -17.73 -10.93
C ASN A 194 8.84 -17.50 -9.41
N GLU A 195 8.83 -16.25 -8.95
CA GLU A 195 8.70 -15.90 -7.53
C GLU A 195 7.36 -15.23 -7.20
N THR A 196 6.53 -14.92 -8.20
CA THR A 196 5.19 -14.36 -8.00
C THR A 196 4.23 -15.45 -7.56
N ILE A 197 3.38 -15.15 -6.58
CA ILE A 197 2.33 -16.06 -6.12
C ILE A 197 1.25 -16.22 -7.19
N ASP A 198 0.67 -17.42 -7.30
CA ASP A 198 -0.43 -17.68 -8.23
C ASP A 198 -1.75 -17.09 -7.75
N CYS A 199 -2.56 -16.66 -8.70
CA CYS A 199 -3.86 -16.10 -8.42
C CYS A 199 -4.87 -17.17 -7.99
N PRO A 200 -5.74 -16.87 -7.00
CA PRO A 200 -6.93 -17.66 -6.74
C PRO A 200 -7.78 -17.82 -8.01
N CYS A 201 -8.43 -18.97 -8.20
CA CYS A 201 -9.25 -19.20 -9.40
C CYS A 201 -10.53 -18.37 -9.39
N THR A 202 -11.05 -18.05 -8.19
CA THR A 202 -12.34 -17.37 -8.03
C THR A 202 -12.24 -16.19 -7.07
N LEU A 203 -13.11 -15.20 -7.28
CA LEU A 203 -13.24 -14.05 -6.38
C LEU A 203 -13.58 -14.46 -4.95
N ALA A 204 -14.35 -15.54 -4.76
CA ALA A 204 -14.65 -16.06 -3.43
C ALA A 204 -13.39 -16.55 -2.69
N GLN A 205 -12.51 -17.28 -3.38
CA GLN A 205 -11.22 -17.70 -2.82
C GLN A 205 -10.33 -16.49 -2.53
N ALA A 206 -10.30 -15.53 -3.46
CA ALA A 206 -9.55 -14.28 -3.29
C ALA A 206 -9.92 -13.50 -2.03
N LEU A 207 -11.23 -13.35 -1.78
CA LEU A 207 -11.73 -12.63 -0.61
C LEU A 207 -11.55 -13.41 0.70
N ALA A 208 -11.41 -14.74 0.64
CA ALA A 208 -11.15 -15.57 1.82
C ALA A 208 -9.65 -15.65 2.18
N ASP A 209 -8.75 -15.38 1.24
CA ASP A 209 -7.30 -15.49 1.41
C ASP A 209 -6.66 -14.18 1.87
N THR A 210 -7.16 -13.66 2.99
CA THR A 210 -6.78 -12.35 3.55
C THR A 210 -5.36 -12.32 4.13
N ALA A 211 -4.71 -13.47 4.24
CA ALA A 211 -3.33 -13.59 4.70
C ALA A 211 -2.30 -13.25 3.62
N ARG A 212 -2.62 -13.58 2.36
CA ARG A 212 -1.70 -13.46 1.22
C ARG A 212 -2.13 -12.41 0.22
N PHE A 213 -3.43 -12.11 0.16
CA PHE A 213 -3.98 -11.11 -0.73
C PHE A 213 -4.79 -10.05 0.00
N HIS A 214 -4.83 -8.86 -0.59
CA HIS A 214 -5.70 -7.80 -0.18
C HIS A 214 -6.31 -7.12 -1.40
N ARG A 215 -7.56 -6.65 -1.28
CA ARG A 215 -8.27 -5.90 -2.32
C ARG A 215 -7.47 -4.71 -2.85
N ASP A 216 -7.54 -4.50 -4.16
CA ASP A 216 -6.99 -3.33 -4.84
C ASP A 216 -8.02 -2.20 -4.81
N TYR A 217 -7.70 -1.10 -4.12
CA TYR A 217 -8.60 0.06 -4.05
C TYR A 217 -8.92 0.70 -5.41
N GLY A 218 -8.07 0.49 -6.43
CA GLY A 218 -8.28 0.95 -7.80
C GLY A 218 -9.29 0.13 -8.61
N CYS A 219 -9.67 -1.06 -8.15
CA CYS A 219 -10.67 -1.93 -8.77
C CYS A 219 -11.30 -2.80 -7.68
N ASP A 220 -12.31 -2.24 -7.00
CA ASP A 220 -12.98 -2.84 -5.84
C ASP A 220 -14.49 -2.64 -5.94
N ILE A 221 -15.21 -3.73 -6.24
CA ILE A 221 -16.68 -3.76 -6.26
C ILE A 221 -17.33 -3.28 -4.95
N MET A 222 -16.68 -3.46 -3.79
CA MET A 222 -17.24 -3.09 -2.48
C MET A 222 -17.29 -1.57 -2.29
N THR A 223 -16.37 -0.84 -2.93
CA THR A 223 -16.34 0.64 -2.92
C THR A 223 -16.90 1.24 -4.20
N GLY A 224 -17.27 0.42 -5.18
CA GLY A 224 -17.73 0.87 -6.49
C GLY A 224 -16.64 1.51 -7.34
N SER A 225 -15.37 1.14 -7.13
CA SER A 225 -14.24 1.70 -7.89
C SER A 225 -14.27 1.23 -9.35
N VAL A 226 -13.81 2.08 -10.27
CA VAL A 226 -13.76 1.77 -11.71
C VAL A 226 -12.42 1.13 -12.06
N CYS A 227 -12.47 -0.10 -12.57
CA CYS A 227 -11.32 -0.90 -12.99
C CYS A 227 -10.66 -0.37 -14.28
N THR A 228 -10.04 0.81 -14.20
CA THR A 228 -9.54 1.59 -15.34
C THR A 228 -8.48 0.83 -16.17
N TYR A 229 -7.61 0.08 -15.50
CA TYR A 229 -6.55 -0.70 -16.16
C TYR A 229 -6.96 -2.15 -16.47
N HIS A 230 -8.16 -2.56 -16.04
CA HIS A 230 -8.65 -3.94 -16.17
C HIS A 230 -10.07 -3.95 -16.73
N PRO A 231 -10.27 -3.54 -18.00
CA PRO A 231 -11.59 -3.55 -18.62
C PRO A 231 -12.21 -4.96 -18.60
N GLY A 232 -13.49 -5.04 -18.25
CA GLY A 232 -14.22 -6.30 -18.06
C GLY A 232 -14.11 -6.91 -16.66
N CYS A 233 -13.18 -6.43 -15.82
CA CYS A 233 -13.09 -6.83 -14.42
C CYS A 233 -13.97 -5.95 -13.53
N VAL A 234 -14.38 -6.51 -12.38
CA VAL A 234 -15.17 -5.80 -11.35
C VAL A 234 -14.45 -5.71 -10.00
N HIS A 235 -13.44 -6.57 -9.78
CA HIS A 235 -12.66 -6.58 -8.56
C HIS A 235 -11.27 -7.12 -8.82
N CYS A 236 -10.26 -6.52 -8.21
CA CYS A 236 -8.89 -7.03 -8.18
C CYS A 236 -8.39 -7.14 -6.74
N ILE A 237 -7.47 -8.07 -6.53
CA ILE A 237 -6.67 -8.21 -5.31
C ILE A 237 -5.18 -8.11 -5.69
N ARG A 238 -4.35 -7.77 -4.71
CA ARG A 238 -2.90 -7.76 -4.82
C ARG A 238 -2.29 -8.67 -3.78
N ALA A 239 -1.21 -9.35 -4.15
CA ALA A 239 -0.36 -10.02 -3.17
C ALA A 239 0.12 -9.02 -2.13
N ILE A 240 0.13 -9.43 -0.87
CA ILE A 240 0.53 -8.57 0.25
C ILE A 240 2.05 -8.44 0.32
N GLN A 241 2.74 -9.56 0.10
CA GLN A 241 4.17 -9.67 0.19
C GLN A 241 4.79 -9.60 -1.20
N ALA A 242 5.87 -8.82 -1.31
CA ALA A 242 6.70 -8.81 -2.50
C ALA A 242 7.57 -10.07 -2.60
N SER A 243 7.95 -10.44 -3.82
CA SER A 243 8.90 -11.52 -4.09
C SER A 243 10.26 -11.22 -3.43
N LEU A 244 10.90 -12.26 -2.89
CA LEU A 244 12.12 -12.09 -2.09
C LEU A 244 13.29 -11.52 -2.91
N LYS A 245 13.59 -12.08 -4.09
CA LYS A 245 14.78 -11.71 -4.87
C LYS A 245 14.54 -10.50 -5.75
N TYR A 246 13.37 -10.41 -6.37
CA TYR A 246 13.08 -9.36 -7.35
C TYR A 246 12.27 -8.20 -6.77
N GLY A 247 11.59 -8.39 -5.63
CA GLY A 247 10.68 -7.36 -5.10
C GLY A 247 9.44 -7.19 -5.97
N ALA A 248 9.05 -8.25 -6.69
CA ALA A 248 7.93 -8.27 -7.61
C ALA A 248 6.59 -8.47 -6.88
N GLY A 249 5.49 -8.07 -7.50
CA GLY A 249 4.13 -8.27 -6.99
C GLY A 249 3.25 -9.10 -7.93
N GLN A 250 2.03 -9.36 -7.48
CA GLN A 250 0.99 -10.00 -8.26
C GLN A 250 -0.31 -9.24 -8.08
N GLN A 251 -1.00 -8.94 -9.18
CA GLN A 251 -2.37 -8.45 -9.20
C GLN A 251 -3.26 -9.49 -9.87
N CYS A 252 -4.37 -9.84 -9.22
CA CYS A 252 -5.34 -10.82 -9.69
C CYS A 252 -6.70 -10.15 -9.84
N CYS A 253 -7.29 -10.21 -11.02
CA CYS A 253 -8.50 -9.50 -11.37
C CYS A 253 -9.59 -10.48 -11.82
N TYR A 254 -10.83 -10.19 -11.42
CA TYR A 254 -11.97 -11.06 -11.59
C TYR A 254 -13.09 -10.32 -12.31
N ASP A 255 -13.79 -11.05 -13.19
CA ASP A 255 -14.97 -10.55 -13.88
C ASP A 255 -16.22 -10.58 -13.00
N SER A 256 -17.37 -10.21 -13.55
CA SER A 256 -18.65 -10.21 -12.84
C SER A 256 -19.18 -11.60 -12.48
N ALA A 257 -18.69 -12.66 -13.13
CA ALA A 257 -19.00 -14.05 -12.75
C ALA A 257 -18.13 -14.51 -11.57
N GLY A 258 -17.06 -13.76 -11.27
CA GLY A 258 -16.12 -14.08 -10.20
C GLY A 258 -14.98 -14.97 -10.68
N ASP A 259 -14.77 -15.09 -12.00
CA ASP A 259 -13.71 -15.90 -12.60
C ASP A 259 -12.44 -15.07 -12.82
N LEU A 260 -11.28 -15.69 -12.62
CA LEU A 260 -9.98 -15.07 -12.85
C LEU A 260 -9.82 -14.71 -14.33
N VAL A 261 -9.54 -13.43 -14.61
CA VAL A 261 -9.32 -12.95 -15.99
C VAL A 261 -7.83 -13.06 -16.35
N LEU A 262 -7.53 -13.72 -17.46
CA LEU A 262 -6.17 -13.95 -17.93
C LEU A 262 -5.78 -13.00 -19.07
N THR A 263 -4.49 -12.64 -19.14
CA THR A 263 -3.94 -11.76 -20.19
C THR A 263 -3.98 -12.37 -21.59
N GLY A 264 -4.11 -13.70 -21.68
CA GLY A 264 -4.32 -14.40 -22.95
C GLY A 264 -5.73 -14.23 -23.50
N ASP A 265 -6.72 -13.99 -22.63
CA ASP A 265 -8.13 -13.94 -22.99
C ASP A 265 -8.66 -12.50 -23.06
N SER A 266 -8.08 -11.58 -22.28
CA SER A 266 -8.53 -10.19 -22.20
C SER A 266 -7.38 -9.22 -21.92
N VAL A 267 -7.48 -8.03 -22.50
CA VAL A 267 -6.60 -6.89 -22.18
C VAL A 267 -6.78 -6.39 -20.73
N GLY A 268 -7.84 -6.80 -20.05
CA GLY A 268 -8.04 -6.54 -18.62
C GLY A 268 -7.49 -7.62 -17.70
N GLY A 269 -6.72 -8.58 -18.22
CA GLY A 269 -6.21 -9.71 -17.46
C GLY A 269 -5.36 -9.36 -16.23
N SER A 270 -5.21 -10.35 -15.37
CA SER A 270 -4.39 -10.33 -14.16
C SER A 270 -2.91 -10.24 -14.50
N THR A 271 -2.14 -9.37 -13.84
CA THR A 271 -0.74 -9.12 -14.21
C THR A 271 0.20 -9.30 -13.02
N PRO A 272 1.35 -9.97 -13.20
CA PRO A 272 2.45 -9.89 -12.27
C PRO A 272 3.14 -8.53 -12.44
N ASP A 273 3.62 -7.91 -11.36
CA ASP A 273 4.24 -6.59 -11.39
C ASP A 273 5.75 -6.72 -11.11
N ARG A 274 6.61 -6.10 -11.91
CA ARG A 274 8.08 -6.15 -11.66
C ARG A 274 8.44 -5.44 -10.37
N GLY A 275 7.80 -4.30 -10.11
CA GLY A 275 7.91 -3.59 -8.84
C GLY A 275 6.63 -3.76 -8.05
N HIS A 276 6.73 -4.35 -6.85
CA HIS A 276 5.59 -4.44 -5.95
C HIS A 276 5.06 -3.03 -5.62
N VAL A 277 3.74 -2.82 -5.69
CA VAL A 277 3.13 -1.49 -5.50
C VAL A 277 3.46 -0.87 -4.15
N TRP A 278 3.57 -1.66 -3.09
CA TRP A 278 3.94 -1.20 -1.74
C TRP A 278 5.46 -1.21 -1.50
N GLY A 279 6.26 -1.53 -2.52
CA GLY A 279 7.71 -1.69 -2.43
C GLY A 279 8.11 -2.97 -1.69
N SER A 280 9.40 -3.09 -1.41
CA SER A 280 9.97 -4.24 -0.68
C SER A 280 11.31 -3.88 -0.01
N PRO A 281 11.55 -4.29 1.24
CA PRO A 281 12.89 -4.18 1.83
C PRO A 281 13.96 -4.97 1.04
N PRO A 282 15.22 -4.50 0.96
CA PRO A 282 15.65 -3.14 1.28
C PRO A 282 15.04 -2.17 0.27
N TYR A 283 14.30 -1.19 0.80
CA TYR A 283 13.67 -0.13 0.02
C TYR A 283 14.73 0.73 -0.68
N ARG A 284 14.29 1.81 -1.36
CA ARG A 284 15.17 2.84 -1.93
C ARG A 284 16.05 2.40 -3.11
N ARG A 285 15.96 1.13 -3.54
CA ARG A 285 16.63 0.62 -4.75
C ARG A 285 15.61 0.11 -5.76
N PRO A 286 15.74 0.44 -7.04
CA PRO A 286 14.95 -0.18 -8.11
C PRO A 286 15.01 -1.72 -8.09
N PRO A 287 13.92 -2.46 -8.32
CA PRO A 287 12.53 -2.01 -8.54
C PRO A 287 11.68 -2.02 -7.25
N ARG A 288 12.26 -1.69 -6.09
CA ARG A 288 11.65 -1.89 -4.75
C ARG A 288 11.11 -0.63 -4.09
N VAL A 289 11.10 0.50 -4.79
CA VAL A 289 10.69 1.80 -4.23
C VAL A 289 9.16 1.85 -4.19
N PRO A 290 8.54 2.03 -3.00
CA PRO A 290 7.08 2.02 -2.87
C PRO A 290 6.40 3.02 -3.82
N GLY A 291 5.42 2.54 -4.59
CA GLY A 291 4.65 3.31 -5.58
C GLY A 291 5.42 3.72 -6.82
N LEU A 292 6.66 4.19 -6.68
CA LEU A 292 7.44 4.77 -7.77
C LEU A 292 8.02 3.72 -8.71
N SER A 293 8.55 2.61 -8.19
CA SER A 293 9.05 1.53 -9.04
C SER A 293 7.92 0.84 -9.80
N HIS A 294 6.80 0.54 -9.13
CA HIS A 294 5.59 0.01 -9.78
C HIS A 294 5.09 0.95 -10.88
N TRP A 295 5.05 2.26 -10.61
CA TRP A 295 4.67 3.24 -11.62
C TRP A 295 5.57 3.20 -12.86
N LEU A 296 6.89 3.15 -12.66
CA LEU A 296 7.88 3.19 -13.73
C LEU A 296 7.92 1.90 -14.57
N TYR A 297 7.85 0.74 -13.93
CA TYR A 297 8.02 -0.54 -14.63
C TYR A 297 6.73 -1.14 -15.15
N ASP A 298 5.59 -0.88 -14.49
CA ASP A 298 4.35 -1.62 -14.72
C ASP A 298 3.18 -0.72 -15.12
N VAL A 299 3.04 0.47 -14.54
CA VAL A 299 1.91 1.37 -14.86
C VAL A 299 2.17 2.16 -16.14
N ILE A 300 3.25 2.93 -16.23
CA ILE A 300 3.51 3.79 -17.40
C ILE A 300 3.76 2.97 -18.68
N SER A 301 4.31 1.76 -18.55
CA SER A 301 4.45 0.81 -19.65
C SER A 301 3.09 0.34 -20.17
N PHE A 302 2.10 0.12 -19.29
CA PHE A 302 0.72 -0.12 -19.70
C PHE A 302 0.12 1.09 -20.44
N TYR A 303 0.40 2.31 -20.00
CA TYR A 303 -0.01 3.51 -20.75
C TYR A 303 0.56 3.51 -22.17
N TYR A 304 1.87 3.27 -22.30
CA TYR A 304 2.54 3.24 -23.61
C TYR A 304 2.00 2.15 -24.52
N CYS A 305 1.85 0.92 -24.01
CA CYS A 305 1.52 -0.24 -24.83
C CYS A 305 0.02 -0.45 -25.04
N CYS A 306 -0.84 -0.06 -24.08
CA CYS A 306 -2.24 -0.43 -24.06
C CYS A 306 -3.23 0.73 -24.12
N LEU A 307 -2.99 1.82 -23.38
CA LEU A 307 -3.95 2.93 -23.35
C LEU A 307 -3.74 3.90 -24.49
N TRP A 308 -2.48 4.23 -24.80
CA TRP A 308 -2.15 5.22 -25.81
C TRP A 308 -1.78 4.62 -27.16
N SER A 309 -1.52 3.32 -27.22
CA SER A 309 -1.33 2.59 -28.47
C SER A 309 -2.06 1.24 -28.45
N ASP A 310 -2.29 0.66 -29.62
CA ASP A 310 -2.92 -0.65 -29.76
C ASP A 310 -1.85 -1.76 -29.83
N SER A 311 -0.98 -1.83 -28.82
CA SER A 311 0.22 -2.68 -28.82
C SER A 311 0.39 -3.46 -27.51
N CYS A 312 -0.74 -3.78 -26.86
CA CYS A 312 -0.80 -4.50 -25.58
C CYS A 312 -0.05 -5.84 -25.56
N HIS A 313 0.06 -6.51 -26.72
CA HIS A 313 0.73 -7.80 -26.82
C HIS A 313 2.20 -7.75 -26.36
N TYR A 314 2.90 -6.62 -26.53
CA TYR A 314 4.24 -6.44 -25.96
C TYR A 314 4.21 -6.42 -24.43
N TYR A 315 3.20 -5.74 -23.85
CA TYR A 315 3.04 -5.69 -22.40
C TYR A 315 2.83 -7.08 -21.81
N PHE A 316 1.87 -7.84 -22.35
CA PHE A 316 1.54 -9.18 -21.85
C PHE A 316 2.61 -10.24 -22.14
N THR A 317 3.53 -9.99 -23.06
CA THR A 317 4.72 -10.85 -23.23
C THR A 317 5.59 -10.87 -21.97
N HIS A 318 5.72 -9.72 -21.28
CA HIS A 318 6.53 -9.58 -20.07
C HIS A 318 5.72 -9.59 -18.78
N ARG A 319 4.40 -9.49 -18.88
CA ARG A 319 3.44 -9.48 -17.77
C ARG A 319 2.34 -10.53 -17.97
N PRO A 320 2.68 -11.80 -18.27
CA PRO A 320 1.65 -12.82 -18.46
C PRO A 320 0.99 -13.15 -17.12
N SER A 321 -0.33 -13.36 -17.11
CA SER A 321 -1.02 -13.83 -15.90
C SER A 321 -0.38 -15.11 -15.37
N SER A 322 -0.22 -15.21 -14.05
CA SER A 322 -0.16 -16.51 -13.40
C SER A 322 -1.54 -17.16 -13.56
N ASP A 323 -1.58 -18.39 -14.07
CA ASP A 323 -2.81 -19.16 -14.04
C ASP A 323 -3.12 -19.59 -12.59
N CYS A 324 -4.29 -20.18 -12.35
CA CYS A 324 -4.67 -20.60 -11.01
C CYS A 324 -4.33 -22.07 -10.71
N ARG A 325 -3.58 -22.76 -11.58
CA ARG A 325 -3.42 -24.23 -11.49
C ARG A 325 -2.63 -24.68 -10.26
N SER A 326 -1.71 -23.86 -9.78
CA SER A 326 -0.90 -24.11 -8.58
C SER A 326 -1.38 -23.34 -7.35
N TYR A 327 -2.46 -22.55 -7.47
CA TYR A 327 -3.07 -21.91 -6.32
C TYR A 327 -3.60 -22.98 -5.34
N LYS A 328 -3.23 -22.83 -4.07
CA LYS A 328 -3.73 -23.66 -2.97
C LYS A 328 -4.40 -22.78 -1.93
N VAL A 329 -5.67 -23.04 -1.63
CA VAL A 329 -6.48 -22.34 -0.61
C VAL A 329 -5.80 -22.43 0.77
N PRO A 330 -5.64 -21.37 1.57
CA PRO A 330 -4.98 -21.47 2.86
C PRO A 330 -5.73 -22.39 3.82
N MET A 331 -5.00 -23.10 4.69
CA MET A 331 -5.61 -23.86 5.79
C MET A 331 -6.08 -22.90 6.87
N ALA A 332 -7.31 -23.08 7.37
CA ALA A 332 -7.88 -22.24 8.41
C ALA A 332 -8.07 -23.01 9.71
N GLY A 333 -7.62 -22.40 10.82
CA GLY A 333 -7.96 -22.81 12.17
C GLY A 333 -8.63 -21.64 12.89
N VAL A 334 -9.66 -21.88 13.68
CA VAL A 334 -10.42 -20.81 14.35
C VAL A 334 -10.66 -21.13 15.82
N VAL A 335 -10.58 -20.10 16.65
CA VAL A 335 -11.09 -20.10 18.03
C VAL A 335 -12.15 -19.02 18.17
N PHE A 336 -13.32 -19.38 18.68
CA PHE A 336 -14.47 -18.46 18.77
C PHE A 336 -15.34 -18.73 20.00
N GLY A 337 -16.16 -17.75 20.35
CA GLY A 337 -17.10 -17.85 21.47
C GLY A 337 -16.40 -18.11 22.80
N ASN A 338 -16.82 -19.16 23.50
CA ASN A 338 -16.24 -19.58 24.79
C ASN A 338 -15.17 -20.67 24.59
N LEU A 339 -14.19 -20.40 23.72
CA LEU A 339 -13.11 -21.33 23.33
C LEU A 339 -13.57 -22.61 22.61
N HIS A 340 -14.49 -22.45 21.65
CA HIS A 340 -14.70 -23.48 20.63
C HIS A 340 -13.59 -23.37 19.59
N PHE A 341 -12.98 -24.50 19.25
CA PHE A 341 -11.91 -24.61 18.27
C PHE A 341 -12.37 -25.43 17.07
N ILE A 342 -11.98 -24.99 15.88
CA ILE A 342 -11.89 -25.83 14.67
C ILE A 342 -10.44 -25.79 14.24
N THR A 343 -9.78 -26.93 14.23
CA THR A 343 -8.37 -27.07 13.87
C THR A 343 -8.17 -27.08 12.35
N PHE A 344 -6.92 -26.96 11.89
CA PHE A 344 -6.58 -26.94 10.46
C PHE A 344 -7.02 -28.19 9.67
N ASN A 345 -7.24 -29.32 10.35
CA ASN A 345 -7.75 -30.55 9.73
C ASN A 345 -9.27 -30.75 9.90
N GLY A 346 -9.98 -29.74 10.43
CA GLY A 346 -11.43 -29.77 10.65
C GLY A 346 -11.87 -30.42 11.97
N THR A 347 -10.96 -30.81 12.87
CA THR A 347 -11.36 -31.36 14.17
C THR A 347 -11.93 -30.26 15.07
N GLU A 348 -13.11 -30.49 15.64
CA GLU A 348 -13.80 -29.57 16.54
C GLU A 348 -13.65 -30.00 18.01
N TYR A 349 -13.32 -29.06 18.90
CA TYR A 349 -13.34 -29.30 20.34
C TYR A 349 -13.57 -28.01 21.15
N THR A 350 -13.83 -28.15 22.44
CA THR A 350 -14.01 -27.02 23.37
C THR A 350 -13.02 -27.15 24.52
N LEU A 351 -12.36 -26.05 24.88
CA LEU A 351 -11.47 -25.96 26.04
C LEU A 351 -12.12 -25.07 27.10
N ASN A 352 -12.01 -25.40 28.38
CA ASN A 352 -12.45 -24.54 29.49
C ASN A 352 -11.28 -24.16 30.41
N GLY A 353 -10.07 -24.15 29.86
CA GLY A 353 -8.85 -23.79 30.57
C GLY A 353 -8.72 -22.28 30.70
N GLU A 354 -8.13 -21.85 31.82
CA GLU A 354 -7.68 -20.49 32.09
C GLU A 354 -6.14 -20.48 32.03
N GLY A 355 -5.57 -19.45 31.40
CA GLY A 355 -4.12 -19.30 31.27
C GLY A 355 -3.67 -18.99 29.86
N GLU A 356 -2.37 -19.22 29.61
CA GLU A 356 -1.68 -18.96 28.35
C GLU A 356 -1.45 -20.26 27.59
N PHE A 357 -1.84 -20.30 26.32
CA PHE A 357 -1.72 -21.49 25.48
C PHE A 357 -1.08 -21.16 24.15
N TYR A 358 -0.25 -22.08 23.63
CA TYR A 358 0.17 -22.02 22.23
C TYR A 358 -0.97 -22.50 21.35
N LEU A 359 -1.45 -21.64 20.47
CA LEU A 359 -2.42 -21.98 19.43
C LEU A 359 -1.72 -22.54 18.20
N VAL A 360 -0.56 -21.98 17.85
CA VAL A 360 0.30 -22.44 16.76
C VAL A 360 1.76 -22.37 17.19
N CYS A 361 2.49 -23.45 16.95
CA CYS A 361 3.94 -23.51 16.98
C CYS A 361 4.41 -24.19 15.70
N SER A 362 5.18 -23.48 14.88
CA SER A 362 5.73 -23.99 13.64
C SER A 362 7.25 -24.09 13.72
N ASP A 363 7.81 -25.16 13.18
CA ASP A 363 9.26 -25.34 13.02
C ASP A 363 9.89 -24.30 12.07
N LYS A 364 9.04 -23.58 11.31
CA LYS A 364 9.44 -22.45 10.43
C LYS A 364 9.46 -21.10 11.16
N GLY A 365 9.31 -21.09 12.49
CA GLY A 365 9.51 -19.91 13.34
C GLY A 365 8.28 -19.05 13.59
N LEU A 366 7.09 -19.47 13.17
CA LEU A 366 5.82 -18.84 13.53
C LEU A 366 5.32 -19.36 14.89
N THR A 367 5.00 -18.44 15.79
CA THR A 367 4.36 -18.73 17.09
C THR A 367 3.14 -17.85 17.29
N VAL A 368 2.03 -18.45 17.71
CA VAL A 368 0.79 -17.76 18.11
C VAL A 368 0.37 -18.28 19.48
N GLN A 369 0.25 -17.40 20.45
CA GLN A 369 -0.20 -17.67 21.80
C GLN A 369 -1.53 -16.98 22.07
N GLY A 370 -2.40 -17.63 22.83
CA GLY A 370 -3.68 -17.10 23.27
C GLY A 370 -3.78 -17.07 24.79
N ARG A 371 -4.12 -15.91 25.34
CA ARG A 371 -4.54 -15.76 26.74
C ARG A 371 -6.02 -16.04 26.84
N THR A 372 -6.38 -16.86 27.81
CA THR A 372 -7.77 -17.21 28.11
C THR A 372 -8.12 -16.80 29.53
N GLU A 373 -9.32 -16.26 29.71
CA GLU A 373 -9.82 -15.80 31.01
C GLU A 373 -11.25 -16.29 31.27
N PRO A 374 -11.67 -16.45 32.54
CA PRO A 374 -13.04 -16.77 32.88
C PRO A 374 -14.02 -15.69 32.43
N VAL A 375 -15.18 -16.10 31.91
CA VAL A 375 -16.25 -15.18 31.50
C VAL A 375 -16.91 -14.59 32.76
N LYS A 376 -16.87 -13.27 32.90
CA LYS A 376 -17.61 -12.52 33.93
C LYS A 376 -18.99 -12.15 33.42
N LEU A 377 -20.04 -12.46 34.19
CA LEU A 377 -21.40 -12.01 33.97
C LEU A 377 -21.55 -10.54 34.40
N GLU A 378 -22.59 -9.85 33.92
CA GLU A 378 -22.85 -8.44 34.26
C GLU A 378 -23.00 -8.19 35.77
N ASN A 379 -23.48 -9.19 36.51
CA ASN A 379 -23.59 -9.17 37.96
C ASN A 379 -22.26 -9.46 38.70
N GLY A 380 -21.14 -9.56 37.97
CA GLY A 380 -19.81 -9.84 38.50
C GLY A 380 -19.51 -11.31 38.81
N THR A 381 -20.49 -12.22 38.68
CA THR A 381 -20.25 -13.65 38.93
C THR A 381 -19.51 -14.31 37.77
N LEU A 382 -18.63 -15.27 38.10
CA LEU A 382 -17.87 -16.02 37.10
C LEU A 382 -18.74 -17.14 36.54
N LYS A 383 -18.87 -17.18 35.21
CA LYS A 383 -19.45 -18.32 34.49
C LYS A 383 -18.40 -19.43 34.41
N LYS A 384 -18.84 -20.69 34.46
CA LYS A 384 -17.99 -21.87 34.24
C LYS A 384 -17.66 -22.04 32.74
N ALA A 385 -17.07 -21.01 32.15
CA ALA A 385 -16.66 -20.92 30.75
C ALA A 385 -15.52 -19.92 30.66
N THR A 386 -14.57 -20.15 29.76
CA THR A 386 -13.47 -19.22 29.49
C THR A 386 -13.63 -18.62 28.09
N ARG A 387 -12.99 -17.47 27.85
CA ARG A 387 -12.97 -16.76 26.57
C ARG A 387 -11.54 -16.35 26.22
N LEU A 388 -11.31 -16.11 24.94
CA LEU A 388 -10.06 -15.51 24.48
C LEU A 388 -10.00 -14.04 24.87
N ALA A 389 -8.93 -13.63 25.56
CA ALA A 389 -8.73 -12.28 26.08
C ALA A 389 -7.67 -11.51 25.29
N ALA A 390 -6.63 -12.20 24.86
CA ALA A 390 -5.53 -11.64 24.08
C ALA A 390 -4.86 -12.70 23.20
N LEU A 391 -4.17 -12.25 22.17
CA LEU A 391 -3.29 -13.04 21.31
C LEU A 391 -1.94 -12.38 21.26
N ALA A 392 -0.87 -13.16 21.30
CA ALA A 392 0.49 -12.71 21.00
C ALA A 392 1.06 -13.55 19.86
N MET A 393 1.68 -12.90 18.87
CA MET A 393 2.16 -13.56 17.67
C MET A 393 3.47 -12.97 17.16
N LYS A 394 4.28 -13.84 16.56
CA LYS A 394 5.62 -13.50 16.04
C LYS A 394 6.04 -14.51 14.99
N GLU A 395 6.77 -14.05 13.98
CA GLU A 395 7.48 -14.90 13.03
C GLU A 395 8.98 -14.56 13.02
N ASN A 396 9.82 -15.55 13.32
CA ASN A 396 11.27 -15.41 13.26
C ASN A 396 11.79 -14.19 14.07
N THR A 397 12.29 -13.17 13.37
CA THR A 397 12.87 -11.93 13.91
C THR A 397 11.95 -10.72 13.76
N SER A 398 10.67 -10.95 13.43
CA SER A 398 9.65 -9.91 13.37
C SER A 398 9.47 -9.23 14.73
N ASP A 399 8.87 -8.05 14.71
CA ASP A 399 8.26 -7.49 15.91
C ASP A 399 7.22 -8.47 16.50
N VAL A 400 7.08 -8.45 17.82
CA VAL A 400 6.03 -9.20 18.53
C VAL A 400 4.77 -8.35 18.54
N ILE A 401 3.67 -8.93 18.06
CA ILE A 401 2.37 -8.28 18.03
C ILE A 401 1.47 -8.92 19.07
N GLU A 402 0.92 -8.11 19.97
CA GLU A 402 -0.15 -8.51 20.88
C GLU A 402 -1.44 -7.79 20.47
N VAL A 403 -2.55 -8.53 20.38
CA VAL A 403 -3.89 -7.98 20.17
C VAL A 403 -4.74 -8.37 21.37
N ARG A 404 -5.37 -7.40 22.02
CA ARG A 404 -6.21 -7.62 23.21
C ARG A 404 -7.41 -6.70 23.22
N PHE A 405 -8.38 -6.96 24.08
CA PHE A 405 -9.39 -5.95 24.38
C PHE A 405 -8.78 -4.73 25.06
N SER A 406 -9.30 -3.54 24.75
CA SER A 406 -9.03 -2.33 25.52
C SER A 406 -9.49 -2.48 26.96
N SER A 407 -8.96 -1.65 27.86
CA SER A 407 -9.34 -1.68 29.28
C SER A 407 -10.86 -1.54 29.51
N GLN A 408 -11.55 -0.81 28.63
CA GLN A 408 -13.01 -0.63 28.66
C GLN A 408 -13.78 -1.70 27.87
N GLN A 409 -13.08 -2.65 27.22
CA GLN A 409 -13.65 -3.71 26.36
C GLN A 409 -14.52 -3.18 25.20
N THR A 410 -14.22 -1.98 24.69
CA THR A 410 -15.00 -1.36 23.61
C THR A 410 -14.42 -1.63 22.21
N HIS A 411 -13.12 -1.92 22.13
CA HIS A 411 -12.36 -2.13 20.90
C HIS A 411 -11.14 -3.02 21.14
N LEU A 412 -10.45 -3.38 20.06
CA LEU A 412 -9.18 -4.08 20.13
C LEU A 412 -8.02 -3.07 20.20
N GLU A 413 -7.10 -3.29 21.14
CA GLU A 413 -5.81 -2.63 21.21
C GLU A 413 -4.75 -3.53 20.58
N VAL A 414 -3.83 -2.93 19.82
CA VAL A 414 -2.67 -3.62 19.26
C VAL A 414 -1.41 -3.06 19.89
N LEU A 415 -0.54 -3.96 20.37
CA LEU A 415 0.73 -3.65 20.96
C LEU A 415 1.85 -4.22 20.09
N ARG A 416 2.89 -3.43 19.88
CA ARG A 416 4.15 -3.83 19.27
C ARG A 416 5.21 -3.88 20.36
N ASN A 417 5.83 -5.04 20.60
CA ASN A 417 6.87 -5.19 21.60
C ASN A 417 6.48 -4.56 22.96
N GLN A 418 5.24 -4.85 23.41
CA GLN A 418 4.64 -4.34 24.66
C GLN A 418 4.24 -2.84 24.67
N GLN A 419 4.41 -2.11 23.56
CA GLN A 419 3.97 -0.72 23.43
C GLN A 419 2.71 -0.60 22.57
N VAL A 420 1.71 0.12 23.06
CA VAL A 420 0.43 0.33 22.35
C VAL A 420 0.66 1.15 21.07
N LEU A 421 0.12 0.67 19.96
CA LEU A 421 0.08 1.39 18.68
C LEU A 421 -1.16 2.29 18.62
N SER A 422 -1.08 3.46 19.24
CA SER A 422 -2.22 4.39 19.38
C SER A 422 -2.77 4.96 18.07
N PHE A 423 -2.00 4.92 16.99
CA PHE A 423 -2.40 5.41 15.66
C PHE A 423 -3.08 4.33 14.79
N LEU A 424 -3.06 3.05 15.20
CA LEU A 424 -3.75 1.99 14.48
C LEU A 424 -5.25 2.02 14.83
N GLN A 425 -5.98 2.93 14.20
CA GLN A 425 -7.44 2.99 14.30
C GLN A 425 -8.10 2.39 13.06
N ARG A 426 -7.56 2.72 11.88
CA ARG A 426 -8.00 2.24 10.57
C ARG A 426 -6.84 2.32 9.58
N GLY A 427 -6.70 1.33 8.72
CA GLY A 427 -5.69 1.28 7.67
C GLY A 427 -4.51 0.36 7.98
N TRP A 428 -3.40 0.64 7.31
CA TRP A 428 -2.21 -0.22 7.28
C TRP A 428 -1.09 0.30 8.18
N VAL A 429 -0.33 -0.64 8.74
CA VAL A 429 0.94 -0.34 9.41
C VAL A 429 1.99 -1.36 8.99
N ASP A 430 3.11 -0.85 8.50
CA ASP A 430 4.30 -1.62 8.16
C ASP A 430 5.29 -1.61 9.32
N LEU A 431 5.54 -2.80 9.88
CA LEU A 431 6.43 -3.04 11.01
C LEU A 431 7.53 -4.01 10.59
N LYS A 432 8.53 -4.19 11.46
CA LYS A 432 9.65 -5.08 11.16
C LYS A 432 9.14 -6.52 10.99
N GLY A 433 9.13 -7.00 9.74
CA GLY A 433 8.79 -8.38 9.40
C GLY A 433 7.32 -8.76 9.65
N VAL A 434 6.41 -7.78 9.71
CA VAL A 434 4.97 -8.02 9.88
C VAL A 434 4.16 -6.83 9.37
N LEU A 435 3.08 -7.12 8.65
CA LEU A 435 2.12 -6.11 8.19
C LEU A 435 0.83 -6.22 9.01
N LEU A 436 0.28 -5.07 9.40
CA LEU A 436 -0.99 -4.97 10.11
C LEU A 436 -2.00 -4.24 9.24
N PHE A 437 -3.23 -4.72 9.24
CA PHE A 437 -4.36 -4.03 8.66
C PHE A 437 -5.54 -4.01 9.62
N SER A 438 -6.12 -2.83 9.81
CA SER A 438 -7.35 -2.63 10.58
C SER A 438 -8.43 -2.07 9.67
N SER A 439 -9.52 -2.81 9.42
CA SER A 439 -10.66 -2.26 8.69
C SER A 439 -11.51 -1.34 9.56
N GLU A 440 -11.52 -1.61 10.87
CA GLU A 440 -12.20 -0.87 11.93
C GLU A 440 -11.61 -1.30 13.29
N LEU A 441 -11.95 -0.56 14.36
CA LEU A 441 -11.44 -0.76 15.72
C LEU A 441 -11.67 -2.16 16.32
N LYS A 442 -12.51 -3.00 15.71
CA LYS A 442 -12.82 -4.36 16.16
C LYS A 442 -12.24 -5.45 15.29
N ASN A 443 -11.56 -5.09 14.19
CA ASN A 443 -11.18 -6.01 13.13
C ASN A 443 -9.71 -5.79 12.75
N ILE A 444 -8.83 -6.62 13.31
CA ILE A 444 -7.39 -6.58 13.08
C ILE A 444 -6.96 -7.79 12.25
N THR A 445 -6.08 -7.59 11.29
CA THR A 445 -5.46 -8.64 10.49
C THR A 445 -3.95 -8.48 10.57
N VAL A 446 -3.25 -9.53 10.97
CA VAL A 446 -1.78 -9.57 11.11
C VAL A 446 -1.23 -10.53 10.07
N MET A 447 -0.32 -10.08 9.22
CA MET A 447 0.15 -10.81 8.03
C MET A 447 1.68 -10.93 8.07
N PHE A 448 2.18 -12.16 7.95
CA PHE A 448 3.60 -12.48 8.04
C PHE A 448 4.21 -12.84 6.67
N PRO A 449 5.53 -12.65 6.47
CA PRO A 449 6.22 -12.98 5.23
C PRO A 449 6.09 -14.42 4.75
N SER A 450 5.87 -15.39 5.66
CA SER A 450 5.58 -16.78 5.26
C SER A 450 4.28 -16.94 4.45
N GLY A 451 3.38 -15.95 4.49
CA GLY A 451 2.01 -16.04 4.01
C GLY A 451 1.02 -16.49 5.09
N ALA A 452 1.46 -16.63 6.33
CA ALA A 452 0.57 -16.83 7.47
C ALA A 452 -0.16 -15.52 7.83
N GLY A 453 -1.44 -15.63 8.18
CA GLY A 453 -2.27 -14.51 8.61
C GLY A 453 -3.09 -14.85 9.83
N ILE A 454 -3.33 -13.86 10.69
CA ILE A 454 -4.19 -13.98 11.86
C ILE A 454 -5.22 -12.85 11.82
N GLU A 455 -6.48 -13.23 11.71
CA GLU A 455 -7.61 -12.33 11.80
C GLU A 455 -8.16 -12.35 13.23
N VAL A 456 -8.26 -11.18 13.84
CA VAL A 456 -8.84 -10.99 15.17
C VAL A 456 -10.07 -10.11 15.03
N ARG A 457 -11.21 -10.63 15.50
CA ARG A 457 -12.51 -9.99 15.41
C ARG A 457 -13.14 -9.90 16.80
N ALA A 458 -13.53 -8.71 17.22
CA ALA A 458 -14.26 -8.48 18.45
C ALA A 458 -15.76 -8.35 18.20
N SER A 459 -16.57 -9.19 18.84
CA SER A 459 -18.03 -9.11 18.81
C SER A 459 -18.60 -9.19 20.22
N GLY A 460 -19.31 -8.14 20.63
CA GLY A 460 -19.72 -7.96 22.02
C GLY A 460 -18.51 -8.04 22.96
N ALA A 461 -18.58 -8.95 23.93
CA ALA A 461 -17.51 -9.20 24.90
C ALA A 461 -16.63 -10.42 24.53
N SER A 462 -16.70 -10.90 23.29
CA SER A 462 -15.98 -12.10 22.83
C SER A 462 -15.02 -11.74 21.70
N MET A 463 -13.84 -12.39 21.72
CA MET A 463 -12.84 -12.32 20.67
C MET A 463 -12.84 -13.63 19.88
N THR A 464 -12.85 -13.52 18.57
CA THR A 464 -12.63 -14.62 17.63
C THR A 464 -11.28 -14.44 16.97
N ALA A 465 -10.52 -15.52 16.82
CA ALA A 465 -9.27 -15.53 16.10
C ALA A 465 -9.29 -16.61 15.02
N THR A 466 -9.01 -16.22 13.77
CA THR A 466 -8.81 -17.14 12.65
C THR A 466 -7.35 -17.09 12.24
N VAL A 467 -6.69 -18.25 12.23
CA VAL A 467 -5.32 -18.40 11.72
C VAL A 467 -5.40 -19.03 10.33
N LEU A 468 -4.80 -18.38 9.35
CA LEU A 468 -4.65 -18.82 7.98
C LEU A 468 -3.20 -19.20 7.74
N LEU A 469 -2.96 -20.43 7.27
CA LEU A 469 -1.62 -20.93 6.98
C LEU A 469 -1.48 -21.34 5.51
N PRO A 470 -0.34 -21.02 4.85
CA PRO A 470 -0.03 -21.54 3.53
C PRO A 470 0.25 -23.04 3.60
N TRP A 471 0.14 -23.73 2.46
CA TRP A 471 0.56 -25.14 2.36
C TRP A 471 2.07 -25.26 2.42
N SER A 472 2.57 -26.25 3.16
CA SER A 472 4.00 -26.54 3.30
C SER A 472 4.55 -27.45 2.21
#